data_AF-A0A938U134-F1
#
_entry.id   AF-A0A938U134-F1
#
_cell.length_a   1.000
_cell.length_b   1.000
_cell.length_c   1.000
_cell.angle_alpha   90.00
_cell.angle_beta   90.00
_cell.angle_gamma   90.00
#
_symmetry.space_group_name_H-M   'P 1'
#
loop_
_entity.id
_entity.type
_entity.pdbx_description
1 polymer ?
#
loop_
_entity_poly.entity_id
_entity_poly.type
_entity_poly.pdbx_seq_one_letter_code
_entity_poly.pdbx_strand_id
1 'polypeptide(L)' 'MKVWWRSKTIWLNFIALLAAVLQARYGLVVDATAQGVILTGINIFLRTITKESIGLQMD' A
#
# COMPACT_ATOMS: atom_id res chain seq x y z
N MET A 1 -2.78 21.65 -4.78
CA MET A 1 -3.76 20.54 -4.74
C MET A 1 -3.17 19.42 -3.89
N LYS A 2 -3.93 18.88 -2.92
CA LYS A 2 -3.42 17.81 -2.05
C LYS A 2 -3.36 16.52 -2.85
N VAL A 3 -2.17 15.93 -2.94
CA VAL A 3 -1.84 14.81 -3.83
C VAL A 3 -2.39 13.53 -3.21
N TRP A 4 -3.70 13.26 -3.36
CA TRP A 4 -4.44 12.23 -2.60
C TRP A 4 -3.85 10.82 -2.74
N TRP A 5 -3.35 10.46 -3.92
CA TRP A 5 -2.74 9.17 -4.24
C TRP A 5 -1.37 8.94 -3.59
N ARG A 6 -0.83 9.91 -2.84
CA ARG A 6 0.32 9.70 -1.94
C ARG A 6 -0.09 9.23 -0.54
N SER A 7 -1.39 9.22 -0.22
CA SER A 7 -1.85 8.80 1.11
C SER A 7 -1.68 7.29 1.31
N LYS A 8 -0.93 6.91 2.35
CA LYS A 8 -0.78 5.50 2.76
C LYS A 8 -2.12 4.84 3.07
N THR A 9 -3.08 5.59 3.62
CA THR A 9 -4.41 5.10 3.96
C THR A 9 -5.19 4.65 2.72
N ILE A 10 -5.04 5.35 1.59
CA ILE A 10 -5.70 4.97 0.34
C ILE A 10 -5.13 3.65 -0.18
N TRP A 11 -3.81 3.48 -0.14
CA TRP A 11 -3.16 2.24 -0.57
C TRP A 11 -3.46 1.06 0.36
N LEU A 12 -3.48 1.29 1.69
CA LEU A 12 -3.91 0.29 2.67
C LEU A 12 -5.33 -0.21 2.37
N ASN A 13 -6.29 0.71 2.20
CA ASN A 13 -7.67 0.35 1.90
C ASN A 13 -7.81 -0.36 0.55
N PHE A 14 -7.04 0.07 -0.45
CA PHE A 14 -7.02 -0.58 -1.76
C PHE A 14 -6.47 -2.00 -1.71
N ILE A 15 -5.37 -2.23 -0.99
CA ILE A 15 -4.79 -3.57 -0.80
C ILE A 15 -5.74 -4.46 0.00
N ALA A 16 -6.37 -3.93 1.05
CA ALA A 16 -7.36 -4.67 1.83
C ALA A 16 -8.57 -5.08 0.98
N LEU A 17 -9.06 -4.19 0.11
CA LEU A 17 -10.13 -4.49 -0.82
C LEU A 17 -9.71 -5.58 -1.82
N LEU A 18 -8.51 -5.46 -2.41
CA LEU A 18 -7.99 -6.48 -3.33
C LEU A 18 -7.80 -7.83 -2.64
N ALA A 19 -7.26 -7.85 -1.41
CA ALA A 19 -7.10 -9.05 -0.62
C ALA A 19 -8.47 -9.73 -0.36
N ALA A 20 -9.49 -8.95 -0.01
CA ALA A 20 -10.85 -9.46 0.19
C ALA A 20 -11.43 -10.08 -1.10
N VAL A 21 -11.23 -9.43 -2.26
CA VAL A 21 -11.69 -9.97 -3.55
C VAL A 21 -10.95 -11.25 -3.93
N LEU A 22 -9.62 -11.28 -3.75
CA LEU A 22 -8.81 -12.47 -4.03
C LEU A 22 -9.17 -13.63 -3.11
N GLN A 23 -9.41 -13.35 -1.84
CA GLN A 23 -9.85 -14.35 -0.87
C GLN A 23 -11.24 -14.89 -1.23
N ALA A 24 -12.20 -14.02 -1.58
CA ALA A 24 -13.55 -14.43 -1.94
C ALA A 24 -13.60 -15.27 -3.23
N ARG A 25 -12.72 -15.01 -4.20
CA ARG A 25 -12.77 -15.66 -5.52
C ARG A 25 -11.85 -16.87 -5.66
N TYR A 26 -10.71 -16.87 -4.96
CA TYR A 26 -9.67 -17.89 -5.10
C TYR A 26 -9.36 -18.63 -3.79
N GLY A 27 -9.96 -18.23 -2.65
CA GLY A 27 -9.63 -18.79 -1.33
C GLY A 27 -8.22 -18.43 -0.84
N LEU A 28 -7.52 -17.53 -1.55
CA LEU A 28 -6.17 -17.12 -1.21
C LEU A 28 -6.19 -16.19 -0.01
N VAL A 29 -5.65 -16.65 1.13
CA VAL A 29 -5.49 -15.81 2.32
C VAL A 29 -4.24 -14.96 2.14
N VAL A 30 -4.43 -13.66 1.91
CA VAL A 30 -3.33 -12.69 1.93
C VAL A 30 -3.13 -12.26 3.38
N ASP A 31 -2.14 -12.86 4.03
CA ASP A 31 -1.81 -12.57 5.43
C ASP A 31 -1.25 -11.16 5.62
N ALA A 32 -1.18 -10.70 6.87
CA ALA A 32 -0.70 -9.36 7.20
C ALA A 32 0.75 -9.13 6.72
N THR A 33 1.57 -10.18 6.71
CA THR A 33 2.95 -10.14 6.22
C THR A 33 2.98 -9.81 4.73
N ALA A 34 2.23 -10.56 3.91
CA ALA A 34 2.15 -10.32 2.47
C ALA A 34 1.59 -8.93 2.15
N GLN A 35 0.55 -8.48 2.87
CA GLN A 35 0.02 -7.13 2.71
C GLN A 35 1.08 -6.06 3.03
N GLY A 36 1.86 -6.25 4.10
CA GLY A 36 2.96 -5.35 4.48
C GLY A 36 4.09 -5.29 3.44
N VAL A 37 4.45 -6.42 2.83
CA VAL A 37 5.42 -6.48 1.72
C VAL A 37 4.91 -5.72 0.50
N ILE A 38 3.64 -5.93 0.11
CA ILE A 38 3.01 -5.22 -1.01
C ILE A 38 3.01 -3.71 -0.76
N LEU A 39 2.66 -3.28 0.45
CA LEU A 39 2.68 -1.87 0.85
C LEU A 39 4.08 -1.25 0.80
N THR A 40 5.08 -2.00 1.25
CA THR A 40 6.48 -1.57 1.22
C THR A 40 6.93 -1.38 -0.24
N GLY A 41 6.58 -2.33 -1.12
CA GLY A 41 6.85 -2.22 -2.56
C GLY A 41 6.19 -1.00 -3.20
N ILE A 42 4.90 -0.77 -2.91
CA ILE A 42 4.17 0.42 -3.39
C ILE A 42 4.81 1.70 -2.88
N ASN A 43 5.22 1.76 -1.61
CA ASN A 43 5.91 2.92 -1.05
C ASN A 43 7.26 3.18 -1.74
N ILE A 44 8.04 2.14 -2.04
CA ILE A 44 9.31 2.25 -2.77
C ILE A 44 9.07 2.74 -4.21
N PHE A 45 8.05 2.20 -4.89
CA PHE A 45 7.70 2.61 -6.25
C PHE A 45 7.19 4.05 -6.32
N LEU A 46 6.29 4.44 -5.41
CA LEU A 46 5.84 5.83 -5.33
C LEU A 46 7.02 6.76 -5.04
N ARG A 47 7.96 6.32 -4.20
CA ARG A 47 9.18 7.06 -3.87
C ARG A 47 10.11 7.28 -5.07
N THR A 48 10.26 6.31 -5.97
CA THR A 48 11.07 6.51 -7.19
C THR A 48 10.44 7.53 -8.13
N ILE A 49 9.11 7.62 -8.15
CA ILE A 49 8.36 8.61 -8.94
C ILE A 49 8.36 9.98 -8.26
N THR A 50 8.19 10.05 -6.94
CA THR A 50 8.06 11.31 -6.19
C THR A 50 9.39 11.93 -5.79
N LYS A 51 10.50 11.18 -5.82
CA LYS A 51 11.85 11.59 -5.40
C LYS A 51 11.94 12.16 -3.97
N GLU A 52 10.93 11.93 -3.12
CA GLU A 52 10.95 12.39 -1.73
C GLU A 52 11.83 11.48 -0.85
N SER A 53 12.67 12.10 -0.01
CA SER A 53 13.63 11.46 0.91
C SER A 53 12.95 10.55 1.96
N ILE A 54 13.68 9.61 2.60
CA ILE A 54 13.12 8.81 3.72
C ILE A 54 13.20 9.75 4.91
N GLY A 55 12.26 10.69 4.99
CA GLY A 55 11.90 11.26 6.26
C GLY A 55 10.86 10.33 6.86
N LEU A 56 11.21 9.65 7.95
CA LEU A 56 10.21 9.29 8.94
C LEU A 56 9.46 10.59 9.27
N GLN A 57 8.31 10.82 8.64
CA GLN A 57 7.29 11.70 9.22
C GLN A 57 6.80 10.93 10.45
N MET A 58 7.56 11.06 11.53
CA MET A 58 7.02 11.01 12.87
C MET A 58 6.24 12.30 13.00
N ASP A 59 4.93 12.18 12.82
CA ASP A 59 3.98 13.17 13.34
C ASP A 59 4.07 13.21 14.87
#